data_AF-K6VJ18-F1
#
_entry.id   AF-K6VJ18-F1
#
_cell.length_a   1.000
_cell.length_b   1.000
_cell.length_c   1.000
_cell.angle_alpha   90.00
_cell.angle_beta   90.00
_cell.angle_gamma   90.00
#
_symmetry.space_group_name_H-M   'P 1'
#
loop_
_entity.id
_entity.type
_entity.pdbx_description
1 polymer ?
#
loop_
_entity_poly.entity_id
_entity_poly.type
_entity_poly.pdbx_seq_one_letter_code
_entity_poly.pdbx_strand_id
1 'polypeptide(L)'
;MQFVYTERMAASDTTTVRVRRPDSERLHTLAKARQASVIDVVHAAIDALERQEFLRGLNQDYQQLRSDPQLWEQYVAERQEWDALA
;
A
#
# COMPACT_ATOMS: atom_id res chain seq x y z
N MET A 1 -10.75 -25.75 4.02
CA MET A 1 -10.16 -24.40 3.94
C MET A 1 -11.29 -23.41 4.14
N GLN A 2 -11.31 -22.70 5.27
CA GLN A 2 -12.38 -21.77 5.60
C GLN A 2 -11.74 -20.45 6.03
N PHE A 3 -11.55 -19.53 5.07
CA PHE A 3 -11.24 -18.15 5.37
C PHE A 3 -12.55 -17.42 5.62
N VAL A 4 -13.05 -17.50 6.85
CA VAL A 4 -14.22 -16.72 7.30
C VAL A 4 -13.76 -15.34 7.75
N TYR A 5 -13.87 -14.41 6.81
CA TYR A 5 -14.27 -13.01 6.97
C TYR A 5 -14.32 -12.48 8.42
N THR A 6 -13.17 -12.09 8.97
CA THR A 6 -13.06 -11.42 10.28
C THR A 6 -13.11 -9.89 10.15
N GLU A 7 -13.58 -9.38 9.01
CA GLU A 7 -13.46 -7.97 8.63
C GLU A 7 -14.36 -7.02 9.45
N ARG A 8 -15.33 -7.56 10.22
CA ARG A 8 -16.19 -6.75 11.10
C ARG A 8 -15.88 -6.83 12.60
N MET A 9 -14.93 -7.66 13.02
CA MET A 9 -14.53 -7.77 14.45
C MET A 9 -13.15 -7.15 14.75
N ALA A 10 -12.28 -6.99 13.75
CA ALA A 10 -10.92 -6.50 13.95
C ALA A 10 -10.79 -4.98 14.17
N ALA A 11 -11.81 -4.18 13.84
CA ALA A 11 -11.72 -2.71 13.89
C ALA A 11 -11.53 -2.13 15.31
N SER A 12 -11.79 -2.92 16.36
CA SER A 12 -11.72 -2.46 17.76
C SER A 12 -10.68 -3.19 18.62
N ASP A 13 -9.98 -4.18 18.10
CA ASP A 13 -9.02 -4.93 18.90
C ASP A 13 -7.66 -4.24 18.86
N THR A 14 -7.25 -3.65 19.99
CA THR A 14 -6.00 -2.90 20.10
C THR A 14 -4.94 -3.74 20.79
N THR A 15 -3.77 -3.88 20.16
CA THR A 15 -2.60 -4.47 20.81
C THR A 15 -1.53 -3.42 21.09
N THR A 16 -0.65 -3.67 22.06
CA THR A 16 0.44 -2.76 22.42
C THR A 16 1.77 -3.26 21.86
N VAL A 17 2.39 -2.48 20.97
CA VAL A 17 3.70 -2.77 20.39
C VAL A 17 4.77 -1.91 21.07
N ARG A 18 5.88 -2.53 21.49
CA ARG A 18 7.01 -1.80 22.03
C ARG A 18 7.78 -1.11 20.91
N VAL A 19 7.98 0.19 21.05
CA VAL A 19 8.79 1.02 20.15
C VAL A 19 9.85 1.79 20.95
N ARG A 20 10.88 2.31 20.28
CA ARG A 20 11.84 3.18 20.94
C ARG A 20 11.15 4.49 21.34
N ARG A 21 11.58 5.09 22.45
CA ARG A 21 11.09 6.39 22.92
C ARG A 21 11.07 7.48 21.83
N PRO A 22 12.15 7.74 21.07
CA PRO A 22 12.13 8.77 20.03
C PRO A 22 11.12 8.47 18.92
N ASP A 23 10.87 7.19 18.60
CA ASP A 23 9.90 6.82 17.56
C ASP A 23 8.47 7.08 18.03
N SER A 24 8.16 6.81 19.31
CA SER A 24 6.87 7.17 19.93
C SER A 24 6.64 8.69 19.92
N GLU A 25 7.65 9.49 20.28
CA GLU A 25 7.56 10.97 20.25
C GLU A 25 7.31 11.50 18.83
N ARG A 26 7.95 10.89 17.83
CA ARG A 26 7.70 11.21 16.41
C ARG A 26 6.28 10.88 15.99
N LEU A 27 5.75 9.72 16.38
CA LEU A 27 4.35 9.35 16.11
C LEU A 27 3.36 10.33 16.75
N HIS A 28 3.59 10.71 18.02
CA HIS A 28 2.78 11.72 18.69
C HIS A 28 2.82 13.09 17.99
N THR A 29 4.01 13.51 17.53
CA THR A 29 4.17 14.77 16.79
C THR A 29 3.41 14.76 15.47
N LEU A 30 3.49 13.65 14.72
CA LEU A 30 2.76 13.46 13.47
C LEU A 30 1.24 13.46 13.69
N ALA A 31 0.77 12.79 14.73
CA ALA A 31 -0.64 12.74 15.11
C ALA A 31 -1.18 14.15 15.42
N LYS A 32 -0.44 14.92 16.22
CA LYS A 32 -0.78 16.32 16.55
C LYS A 32 -0.84 17.20 15.30
N ALA A 33 0.15 17.10 14.41
CA ALA A 33 0.19 17.90 13.18
C ALA A 33 -0.98 17.58 12.24
N ARG A 34 -1.46 16.33 12.24
CA ARG A 34 -2.56 15.86 11.40
C ARG A 34 -3.93 15.94 12.07
N GLN A 35 -4.01 16.39 13.32
CA GLN A 35 -5.23 16.37 14.14
C GLN A 35 -5.89 14.98 14.16
N ALA A 36 -5.07 13.94 14.22
CA ALA A 36 -5.48 12.55 14.18
C ALA A 36 -4.96 11.79 15.43
N SER A 37 -5.43 10.58 15.65
CA SER A 37 -4.88 9.74 16.70
C SER A 37 -3.53 9.14 16.29
N VAL A 38 -2.73 8.68 17.27
CA VAL A 38 -1.49 7.93 16.97
C VAL A 38 -1.81 6.64 16.21
N ILE A 39 -2.94 6.00 16.50
CA ILE A 39 -3.39 4.79 15.82
C ILE A 39 -3.65 5.08 14.34
N ASP A 40 -4.32 6.19 14.00
CA ASP A 40 -4.58 6.58 12.61
C ASP A 40 -3.27 6.84 11.84
N VAL A 41 -2.28 7.46 12.50
CA VAL A 41 -0.96 7.68 11.92
C VAL A 41 -0.24 6.35 11.66
N VAL A 42 -0.35 5.39 12.58
CA VAL A 42 0.24 4.06 12.42
C VAL A 42 -0.44 3.31 11.27
N HIS A 43 -1.78 3.31 11.19
CA HIS A 43 -2.49 2.71 10.07
C HIS A 43 -2.08 3.32 8.73
N ALA A 44 -2.08 4.66 8.64
CA ALA A 44 -1.65 5.34 7.42
C ALA A 44 -0.19 5.04 7.04
N ALA A 45 0.69 4.83 8.02
CA ALA A 45 2.07 4.44 7.77
C ALA A 45 2.20 2.99 7.25
N ILE A 46 1.38 2.07 7.78
CA ILE A 46 1.31 0.68 7.30
C ILE A 46 0.80 0.66 5.86
N ASP A 47 -0.31 1.32 5.57
CA ASP A 47 -0.88 1.40 4.21
C ASP A 47 0.14 1.98 3.20
N ALA A 48 0.88 3.00 3.63
CA ALA A 48 1.90 3.62 2.80
C ALA A 48 3.07 2.66 2.52
N LEU A 49 3.48 1.88 3.52
CA LEU A 49 4.53 0.88 3.37
C LEU A 49 4.08 -0.25 2.42
N GLU A 50 2.88 -0.79 2.61
CA GLU A 50 2.32 -1.83 1.75
C GLU A 50 2.20 -1.36 0.31
N ARG A 51 1.70 -0.14 0.08
CA ARG A 51 1.64 0.46 -1.25
C ARG A 51 3.02 0.60 -1.87
N GLN A 52 4.02 1.02 -1.09
CA GLN A 52 5.39 1.17 -1.59
C GLN A 52 5.97 -0.17 -2.02
N GLU A 53 5.76 -1.23 -1.23
CA GLU A 53 6.23 -2.57 -1.56
C GLU A 53 5.51 -3.13 -2.79
N PHE A 54 4.20 -2.93 -2.89
CA PHE A 54 3.42 -3.29 -4.08
C PHE A 54 3.95 -2.60 -5.35
N LEU A 55 4.15 -1.28 -5.28
CA LEU A 55 4.68 -0.50 -6.41
C LEU A 55 6.11 -0.94 -6.79
N ARG A 56 6.91 -1.38 -5.82
CA ARG A 56 8.25 -1.92 -6.10
C ARG A 56 8.18 -3.18 -6.94
N GLY A 57 7.30 -4.13 -6.58
CA GLY A 57 7.08 -5.35 -7.37
C GLY A 57 6.54 -5.04 -8.76
N LEU A 58 5.49 -4.22 -8.83
CA LEU A 58 4.88 -3.84 -10.12
C LEU A 58 5.87 -3.12 -11.05
N ASN A 59 6.75 -2.27 -10.52
CA ASN A 59 7.77 -1.62 -11.33
C ASN A 59 8.81 -2.62 -11.87
N GLN A 60 9.17 -3.65 -11.10
CA GLN A 60 10.05 -4.72 -11.59
C GLN A 60 9.39 -5.50 -12.72
N ASP A 61 8.11 -5.85 -12.57
CA ASP A 61 7.34 -6.55 -13.60
C ASP A 61 7.21 -5.69 -14.88
N TYR A 62 6.94 -4.39 -14.73
CA TYR A 62 6.90 -3.45 -15.85
C TYR A 62 8.25 -3.30 -16.55
N GLN A 63 9.35 -3.32 -15.80
CA GLN A 63 10.69 -3.28 -16.40
C GLN A 63 11.00 -4.54 -17.19
N GLN A 64 10.60 -5.72 -16.67
CA GLN A 64 10.71 -6.97 -17.41
C GLN A 64 9.86 -6.94 -18.68
N LEU A 65 8.62 -6.48 -18.60
CA LEU A 65 7.75 -6.34 -19.77
C LEU A 65 8.33 -5.38 -20.82
N ARG A 66 8.88 -4.23 -20.40
CA ARG A 66 9.54 -3.27 -21.31
C ARG A 66 10.84 -3.77 -21.91
N SER A 67 11.51 -4.72 -21.24
CA SER A 67 12.75 -5.31 -21.76
C SER A 67 12.51 -6.27 -22.93
N ASP A 68 11.25 -6.69 -23.14
CA ASP A 68 10.81 -7.46 -24.30
C ASP A 68 10.01 -6.55 -25.25
N PRO A 69 10.60 -6.11 -26.38
CA PRO A 69 9.94 -5.22 -27.32
C PRO A 69 8.65 -5.81 -27.92
N GLN A 70 8.60 -7.13 -28.12
CA GLN A 70 7.47 -7.79 -28.76
C GLN A 70 6.26 -7.87 -27.82
N LEU A 71 6.50 -8.22 -26.55
CA LEU A 71 5.46 -8.19 -25.52
C LEU A 71 5.02 -6.75 -25.20
N TRP A 72 5.94 -5.78 -25.24
CA TRP A 72 5.61 -4.38 -25.05
C TRP A 72 4.71 -3.83 -26.17
N GLU A 73 4.97 -4.16 -27.43
CA GLU A 73 4.12 -3.77 -28.56
C GLU A 73 2.70 -4.34 -28.43
N GLN A 74 2.57 -5.61 -28.03
CA GLN A 74 1.26 -6.24 -27.78
C GLN A 74 0.49 -5.54 -26.66
N TYR A 75 1.17 -5.24 -25.55
CA TYR A 75 0.58 -4.52 -24.42
C TYR A 75 0.11 -3.10 -24.81
N VAL A 76 0.90 -2.37 -25.60
CA VAL A 76 0.52 -1.02 -26.07
C VAL A 76 -0.67 -1.08 -27.02
N ALA A 77 -0.72 -2.06 -27.92
CA ALA A 77 -1.85 -2.26 -28.83
C ALA A 77 -3.14 -2.54 -28.06
N GLU A 78 -3.10 -3.48 -27.10
CA GLU A 78 -4.24 -3.76 -26.22
C GLU A 78 -4.68 -2.50 -25.48
N ARG A 79 -3.76 -1.77 -24.84
CA ARG A 79 -4.10 -0.54 -24.11
C ARG A 79 -4.78 0.51 -25.00
N GLN A 80 -4.34 0.66 -26.26
CA GLN A 80 -4.98 1.58 -27.20
C GLN A 80 -6.42 1.19 -27.54
N GLU A 81 -6.71 -0.12 -27.62
CA GLU A 81 -8.08 -0.62 -27.81
C GLU A 81 -8.97 -0.23 -26.61
N TRP A 82 -8.47 -0.33 -25.39
CA TRP A 82 -9.21 0.05 -24.18
C TRP A 82 -9.35 1.58 -24.01
N ASP A 83 -8.30 2.35 -24.28
CA ASP A 83 -8.33 3.82 -24.21
C ASP A 83 -9.33 4.42 -25.23
N ALA A 84 -9.56 3.74 -26.37
CA ALA A 84 -10.56 4.15 -27.35
C ALA A 84 -12.03 3.90 -26.92
N LEU A 85 -12.24 3.14 -25.83
CA LEU A 85 -13.56 2.83 -25.26
C LEU A 85 -13.92 3.69 -24.03
N ALA A 86 -12.98 4.50 -23.52
CA ALA A 86 -13.15 5.37 -22.35
C ALA A 86 -13.65 6.76 -22.71
#